data_AF-A0A183GDN4-F1
#
_entry.id   AF-A0A183GDN4-F1
#
_cell.length_a   1.000
_cell.length_b   1.000
_cell.length_c   1.000
_cell.angle_alpha   90.00
_cell.angle_beta   90.00
_cell.angle_gamma   90.00
#
_symmetry.space_group_name_H-M   'P 1'
#
loop_
_entity.id
_entity.type
_entity.pdbx_description
1 polymer ?
#
loop_
_entity_poly.entity_id
_entity_poly.type
_entity_poly.pdbx_seq_one_letter_code
_entity_poly.pdbx_strand_id
1 'polypeptide(L)'
;MSTYPAATHARYMDYENLVSEVPTGTELKLMTIPSGATSLCQPLDVYFFRLFKRFIRRIHEHVLQFLPDFNCFSRDNTLKVVSQTYRQFCAPVFRRCFACAWMAAGYVDTHSGHFSTPADYAFDEVPVDTSC
;
A
#
# COMPACT_ATOMS: atom_id res chain seq x y z
N MET A 1 -17.00 -22.24 -36.06
CA MET A 1 -17.46 -22.06 -34.67
C MET A 1 -16.24 -21.97 -33.77
N SER A 2 -15.90 -20.77 -33.30
CA SER A 2 -15.20 -20.54 -32.04
C SER A 2 -15.45 -19.07 -31.66
N THR A 3 -16.61 -18.84 -31.06
CA THR A 3 -16.98 -17.55 -30.47
C THR A 3 -16.36 -17.52 -29.08
N TYR A 4 -15.25 -16.80 -28.93
CA TYR A 4 -14.76 -16.41 -27.60
C TYR A 4 -15.80 -15.46 -26.98
N PRO A 5 -16.21 -15.67 -25.72
CA PRO A 5 -17.19 -14.81 -25.09
C PRO A 5 -16.58 -13.42 -24.90
N ALA A 6 -17.31 -12.41 -25.37
CA ALA A 6 -17.00 -11.01 -25.14
C ALA A 6 -16.87 -10.78 -23.62
N ALA A 7 -15.64 -10.49 -23.17
CA ALA A 7 -15.42 -10.03 -21.82
C ALA A 7 -16.25 -8.77 -21.60
N THR A 8 -17.16 -8.85 -20.63
CA THR A 8 -18.08 -7.80 -20.21
C THR A 8 -17.29 -6.52 -19.98
N HIS A 9 -17.37 -5.58 -20.92
CA HIS A 9 -16.75 -4.28 -20.80
C HIS A 9 -17.40 -3.56 -19.62
N ALA A 10 -16.67 -3.41 -18.51
CA ALA A 10 -16.98 -2.37 -17.55
C ALA A 10 -16.93 -1.05 -18.33
N ARG A 11 -18.11 -0.50 -18.62
CA ARG A 11 -18.29 0.67 -19.48
C ARG A 11 -17.64 1.86 -18.78
N TYR A 12 -16.43 2.23 -19.21
CA TYR A 12 -15.83 3.50 -18.82
C TYR A 12 -16.74 4.61 -19.37
N MET A 13 -17.26 5.47 -18.48
CA MET A 13 -18.17 6.55 -18.84
C MET A 13 -17.55 7.56 -19.83
N ASP A 14 -16.21 7.55 -19.96
CA ASP A 14 -15.43 8.49 -20.77
C ASP A 14 -14.66 7.84 -21.94
N TYR A 15 -14.96 6.58 -22.30
CA TYR A 15 -14.23 5.92 -23.39
C TYR A 15 -14.32 6.70 -24.72
N GLU A 16 -15.52 7.17 -25.05
CA GLU A 16 -15.78 7.96 -26.26
C GLU A 16 -14.99 9.28 -26.27
N ASN A 17 -14.87 9.94 -25.11
CA ASN A 17 -14.08 11.16 -24.96
C ASN A 17 -12.59 10.86 -25.22
N LEU A 18 -12.06 9.78 -24.66
CA LEU A 18 -10.66 9.40 -24.80
C LEU A 18 -10.31 9.07 -26.25
N VAL A 19 -11.19 8.34 -26.96
CA VAL A 19 -10.99 7.98 -28.37
C VAL A 19 -11.00 9.22 -29.27
N SER A 20 -11.84 10.21 -28.96
CA SER A 20 -11.94 11.46 -29.74
C SER A 20 -10.67 12.33 -29.70
N GLU A 21 -9.83 12.14 -28.68
CA GLU A 21 -8.58 12.88 -28.49
C GLU A 21 -7.34 12.14 -29.02
N VAL A 22 -7.50 10.92 -29.55
CA VAL A 22 -6.36 10.13 -30.05
C VAL A 22 -5.83 10.74 -31.35
N PRO A 23 -4.52 11.10 -31.41
CA PRO A 23 -3.94 11.65 -32.63
C PRO A 23 -4.01 10.68 -33.81
N THR A 24 -4.27 11.22 -35.00
CA THR A 24 -4.35 10.45 -36.25
C THR A 24 -3.09 9.60 -36.46
N GLY A 25 -3.28 8.29 -36.63
CA GLY A 25 -2.20 7.33 -36.83
C GLY A 25 -1.69 6.65 -35.55
N THR A 26 -2.31 6.88 -34.39
CA THR A 26 -1.94 6.25 -33.12
C THR A 26 -3.00 5.23 -32.68
N GLU A 27 -2.57 4.11 -32.10
CA GLU A 27 -3.46 3.09 -31.52
C GLU A 27 -3.56 3.28 -30.00
N LEU A 28 -4.78 3.38 -29.49
CA LEU A 28 -5.07 3.42 -28.06
C LEU A 28 -5.42 2.01 -27.56
N LYS A 29 -4.62 1.48 -26.62
CA LYS A 29 -4.92 0.23 -25.92
C LYS A 29 -5.33 0.50 -24.48
N LEU A 30 -6.63 0.38 -24.20
CA LEU A 30 -7.14 0.46 -22.84
C LEU A 30 -7.02 -0.90 -22.14
N MET A 31 -6.45 -0.91 -20.93
CA MET A 31 -6.36 -2.09 -20.09
C MET A 31 -6.90 -1.78 -18.70
N THR A 32 -7.76 -2.65 -18.20
CA THR A 32 -8.33 -2.54 -16.86
C THR A 32 -7.64 -3.52 -15.92
N ILE A 33 -7.17 -3.03 -14.78
CA ILE A 33 -6.74 -3.90 -13.68
C ILE A 33 -8.00 -4.57 -13.11
N PRO A 34 -8.08 -5.91 -13.09
CA PRO A 34 -9.26 -6.58 -12.60
C PRO A 34 -9.50 -6.27 -11.11
N SER A 35 -10.75 -6.28 -10.70
CA SER A 35 -11.10 -6.09 -9.29
C SER A 35 -10.40 -7.12 -8.41
N GLY A 36 -9.93 -6.70 -7.24
CA GLY A 36 -9.19 -7.56 -6.31
C GLY A 36 -7.74 -7.84 -6.69
N ALA A 37 -7.25 -7.39 -7.85
CA ALA A 37 -5.84 -7.54 -8.21
C ALA A 37 -4.91 -6.69 -7.33
N THR A 38 -5.40 -5.56 -6.82
CA THR A 38 -4.64 -4.61 -6.00
C THR A 38 -3.98 -5.30 -4.80
N SER A 39 -4.74 -6.10 -4.04
CA SER A 39 -4.23 -6.86 -2.90
C SER A 39 -3.27 -7.99 -3.26
N LEU A 40 -3.20 -8.38 -4.54
CA LEU A 40 -2.33 -9.46 -5.01
C LEU A 40 -0.98 -8.95 -5.51
N CYS A 41 -0.97 -7.80 -6.19
CA CYS A 41 0.23 -7.32 -6.87
C CYS A 41 0.66 -5.91 -6.50
N GLN A 42 -0.14 -5.09 -5.81
CA GLN A 42 0.35 -3.77 -5.43
C GLN A 42 1.25 -3.87 -4.17
N PRO A 43 2.52 -3.46 -4.23
CA PRO A 43 3.45 -3.59 -3.10
C PRO A 43 2.93 -2.88 -1.84
N LEU A 44 2.22 -1.77 -2.05
CA LEU A 44 1.61 -1.02 -0.96
C LEU A 44 0.59 -1.85 -0.19
N ASP A 45 -0.29 -2.55 -0.90
CA ASP A 45 -1.38 -3.33 -0.30
C ASP A 45 -0.89 -4.67 0.23
N VAL A 46 0.02 -5.34 -0.49
CA VAL A 46 0.56 -6.65 -0.14
C VAL A 46 1.34 -6.60 1.18
N TYR A 47 2.09 -5.52 1.42
CA TYR A 47 3.01 -5.47 2.57
C TYR A 47 3.06 -4.13 3.30
N PHE A 48 3.31 -3.02 2.61
CA PHE A 48 3.62 -1.74 3.25
C PHE A 48 2.50 -1.26 4.19
N PHE A 49 1.24 -1.28 3.75
CA PHE A 49 0.13 -0.80 4.55
C PHE A 49 -0.13 -1.66 5.79
N ARG A 50 0.26 -2.93 5.78
CA ARG A 50 0.20 -3.78 6.98
C ARG A 50 1.11 -3.22 8.07
N LEU A 51 2.35 -2.85 7.72
CA LEU A 51 3.30 -2.24 8.64
C LEU A 51 2.84 -0.86 9.10
N PHE A 52 2.34 -0.04 8.16
CA PHE A 52 1.84 1.30 8.44
C PHE A 52 0.67 1.27 9.45
N LYS A 53 -0.31 0.39 9.22
CA LYS A 53 -1.46 0.20 10.12
C LYS A 53 -1.01 -0.34 11.48
N ARG A 54 -0.08 -1.30 11.53
CA ARG A 54 0.47 -1.82 12.80
C ARG A 54 1.10 -0.71 13.62
N PHE A 55 1.92 0.15 13.00
CA PHE A 55 2.58 1.27 13.67
C PHE A 55 1.59 2.30 14.22
N ILE A 56 0.62 2.74 13.41
CA ILE A 56 -0.43 3.67 13.87
C ILE A 56 -1.23 3.06 15.03
N ARG A 57 -1.56 1.77 14.94
CA ARG A 57 -2.29 1.07 15.99
C ARG A 57 -1.52 1.13 17.32
N ARG A 58 -0.20 0.93 17.31
CA ARG A 58 0.64 1.05 18.51
C ARG A 58 0.64 2.46 19.10
N ILE A 59 0.72 3.50 18.27
CA ILE A 59 0.58 4.88 18.73
C ILE A 59 -0.78 5.07 19.40
N HIS A 60 -1.86 4.62 18.75
CA HIS A 60 -3.22 4.77 19.29
C HIS A 60 -3.39 4.02 20.61
N GLU A 61 -2.90 2.78 20.72
CA GLU A 61 -2.93 1.98 21.95
C GLU A 61 -2.22 2.72 23.10
N HIS A 62 -1.04 3.28 22.84
CA HIS A 62 -0.29 4.07 23.82
C HIS A 62 -1.07 5.32 24.25
N VAL A 63 -1.61 6.07 23.30
CA VAL A 63 -2.37 7.29 23.59
C VAL A 63 -3.64 6.98 24.40
N LEU A 64 -4.37 5.91 24.07
CA LEU A 64 -5.55 5.49 24.85
C LEU A 64 -5.21 5.11 26.29
N GLN A 65 -4.03 4.56 26.54
CA GLN A 65 -3.60 4.16 27.89
C GLN A 65 -3.09 5.34 28.73
N PHE A 66 -2.33 6.25 28.12
CA PHE A 66 -1.57 7.27 28.87
C PHE A 66 -2.10 8.70 28.71
N LEU A 67 -2.97 8.96 27.73
CA LEU A 67 -3.50 10.29 27.41
C LEU A 67 -5.03 10.20 27.16
N PRO A 68 -5.84 9.91 28.19
CA PRO A 68 -7.28 9.71 28.04
C PRO A 68 -8.02 10.92 27.48
N ASP A 69 -7.48 12.13 27.67
CA ASP A 69 -8.06 13.37 27.17
C ASP A 69 -7.73 13.64 25.69
N PHE A 70 -6.79 12.91 25.09
CA PHE A 70 -6.43 13.08 23.69
C PHE A 70 -7.38 12.32 22.77
N ASN A 71 -8.17 13.05 21.99
CA ASN A 71 -9.02 12.46 20.96
C ASN A 71 -8.23 12.11 19.69
N CYS A 72 -7.78 10.86 19.56
CA CYS A 72 -7.11 10.33 18.36
C CYS A 72 -8.01 10.38 17.10
N PHE A 73 -9.32 10.36 17.27
CA PHE A 73 -10.30 10.22 16.20
C PHE A 73 -10.74 11.56 15.59
N SER A 74 -10.24 12.69 16.11
CA SER A 74 -10.43 13.97 15.43
C SER A 74 -9.59 14.00 14.14
N ARG A 75 -10.13 14.60 13.08
CA ARG A 75 -9.46 14.68 11.78
C ARG A 75 -8.05 15.28 11.90
N ASP A 76 -7.91 16.37 12.64
CA ASP A 76 -6.64 17.07 12.77
C ASP A 76 -5.60 16.24 13.53
N ASN A 77 -6.01 15.51 14.57
CA ASN A 77 -5.11 14.62 15.30
C ASN A 77 -4.74 13.39 14.48
N THR A 78 -5.68 12.82 13.73
CA THR A 78 -5.41 11.73 12.79
C THR A 78 -4.37 12.16 11.75
N LEU A 79 -4.53 13.34 11.15
CA LEU A 79 -3.56 13.90 10.20
C LEU A 79 -2.17 14.08 10.83
N LYS A 80 -2.09 14.53 12.09
CA LYS A 80 -0.82 14.63 12.81
C LYS A 80 -0.18 13.25 13.02
N VAL A 81 -0.94 12.25 13.47
CA VAL A 81 -0.43 10.88 13.67
C VAL A 81 0.06 10.26 12.36
N VAL A 82 -0.71 10.39 11.28
CA VAL A 82 -0.32 9.91 9.94
C VAL A 82 0.94 10.63 9.45
N SER A 83 1.03 11.95 9.61
CA SER A 83 2.19 12.74 9.20
C SER A 83 3.47 12.39 9.97
N GLN A 84 3.34 12.12 11.28
CA GLN A 84 4.46 11.66 12.10
C GLN A 84 4.89 10.25 11.69
N THR A 85 3.93 9.34 11.50
CA THR A 85 4.20 7.97 11.04
C THR A 85 4.93 7.97 9.70
N TYR A 86 4.44 8.76 8.73
CA TYR A 86 5.09 8.89 7.43
C TYR A 86 6.53 9.36 7.55
N ARG A 87 6.80 10.40 8.37
CA ARG A 87 8.17 10.88 8.61
C ARG A 87 9.08 9.83 9.23
N GLN A 88 8.58 9.02 10.16
CA GLN A 88 9.33 7.89 10.71
C GLN A 88 9.66 6.87 9.63
N PHE A 89 8.70 6.56 8.76
CA PHE A 89 8.89 5.59 7.67
C PHE A 89 9.89 6.10 6.62
N CYS A 90 10.07 7.41 6.46
CA CYS A 90 11.13 7.95 5.59
C CYS A 90 12.57 7.67 6.09
N ALA A 91 12.75 7.16 7.32
CA ALA A 91 14.07 6.87 7.86
C ALA A 91 14.80 5.80 7.03
N PRO A 92 16.11 5.97 6.73
CA PRO A 92 16.87 5.04 5.91
C PRO A 92 16.91 3.60 6.42
N VAL A 93 16.79 3.41 7.74
CA VAL A 93 16.79 2.09 8.40
C VAL A 93 15.67 1.18 7.90
N PHE A 94 14.54 1.74 7.45
CA PHE A 94 13.39 0.95 6.98
C PHE A 94 13.39 0.65 5.48
N ARG A 95 14.37 1.14 4.71
CA ARG A 95 14.42 0.92 3.26
C ARG A 95 14.44 -0.56 2.88
N ARG A 96 15.20 -1.39 3.61
CA ARG A 96 15.25 -2.84 3.37
C ARG A 96 13.92 -3.53 3.69
N CYS A 97 13.26 -3.08 4.76
CA CYS A 97 11.94 -3.56 5.12
C CYS A 97 10.92 -3.28 4.01
N PHE A 98 10.92 -2.07 3.44
CA PHE A 98 9.99 -1.76 2.35
C PHE A 98 10.38 -2.37 1.00
N ALA A 99 11.66 -2.74 0.80
CA ALA A 99 12.06 -3.51 -0.36
C ALA A 99 11.33 -4.88 -0.42
N CYS A 100 10.98 -5.47 0.73
CA CYS A 100 10.17 -6.69 0.76
C CYS A 100 8.79 -6.54 0.12
N ALA A 101 8.23 -5.34 0.07
CA ALA A 101 6.93 -5.12 -0.57
C ALA A 101 6.96 -5.52 -2.05
N TRP A 102 8.08 -5.28 -2.73
CA TRP A 102 8.28 -5.64 -4.13
C TRP A 102 8.46 -7.14 -4.33
N MET A 103 9.14 -7.79 -3.38
CA MET A 103 9.32 -9.24 -3.40
C MET A 103 8.01 -9.96 -3.10
N ALA A 104 7.27 -9.54 -2.07
CA ALA A 104 5.97 -10.11 -1.72
C ALA A 104 4.93 -9.91 -2.84
N ALA A 105 5.04 -8.83 -3.62
CA ALA A 105 4.23 -8.59 -4.81
C ALA A 105 4.68 -9.39 -6.06
N GLY A 106 5.78 -10.14 -5.97
CA GLY A 106 6.31 -10.96 -7.06
C GLY A 106 7.05 -10.20 -8.17
N TYR A 107 7.48 -8.95 -7.91
CA TYR A 107 8.20 -8.15 -8.90
C TYR A 107 9.72 -8.34 -8.89
N VAL A 108 10.27 -8.84 -7.78
CA VAL A 108 11.70 -9.09 -7.62
C VAL A 108 11.94 -10.37 -6.84
N ASP A 109 12.95 -11.14 -7.24
CA ASP A 109 13.33 -12.39 -6.57
C ASP A 109 14.36 -12.17 -5.43
N THR A 110 14.77 -10.93 -5.20
CA THR A 110 15.84 -10.61 -4.25
C THR A 110 15.32 -10.54 -2.81
N HIS A 111 15.78 -11.47 -1.96
CA HIS A 111 15.49 -11.42 -0.53
C HIS A 111 16.26 -10.27 0.15
N SER A 112 15.56 -9.39 0.85
CA SER A 112 16.14 -8.18 1.46
C SER A 112 16.99 -8.42 2.72
N GLY A 113 17.41 -9.66 2.97
CA GLY A 113 18.08 -10.08 4.21
C GLY A 113 17.24 -9.81 5.46
N HIS A 114 17.87 -9.84 6.63
CA HIS A 114 17.22 -9.47 7.89
C HIS A 114 17.03 -7.95 8.00
N PHE A 115 15.88 -7.54 8.53
CA PHE A 115 15.54 -6.16 8.83
C PHE A 115 14.62 -6.10 10.07
N SER A 116 14.52 -4.93 10.70
CA SER A 116 13.53 -4.66 11.75
C SER A 116 12.34 -3.91 11.14
N THR A 117 11.12 -4.28 11.53
CA THR A 117 9.95 -3.50 11.13
C THR A 117 9.89 -2.17 11.90
N PRO A 118 9.19 -1.15 11.39
CA PRO A 118 9.06 0.13 12.12
C PRO A 118 8.50 -0.04 13.53
N ALA A 119 7.55 -0.95 13.72
CA ALA A 119 6.96 -1.19 15.04
C ALA A 119 7.98 -1.85 15.98
N ASP A 120 8.69 -2.87 15.51
CA ASP A 120 9.71 -3.56 16.32
C ASP A 120 10.84 -2.61 16.72
N TYR A 121 11.28 -1.75 15.80
CA TYR A 121 12.33 -0.76 16.08
C TYR A 121 11.89 0.35 17.03
N ALA A 122 10.66 0.87 16.90
CA ALA A 122 10.24 2.04 17.66
C ALA A 122 9.61 1.72 19.03
N PHE A 123 9.13 0.49 19.22
CA PHE A 123 8.42 0.06 20.44
C PHE A 123 9.07 -1.13 21.12
N ASP A 124 10.33 -1.46 20.78
CA ASP A 124 11.11 -2.58 21.30
C ASP A 124 10.35 -3.92 21.28
N GLU A 125 9.53 -4.13 20.25
CA GLU A 125 8.80 -5.39 20.12
C GLU A 125 9.74 -6.51 19.69
N VAL A 126 9.45 -7.72 20.17
CA VAL A 126 10.15 -8.92 19.67
C VAL A 126 9.97 -8.96 18.15
N PRO A 127 11.07 -9.05 17.36
CA PRO A 127 10.99 -9.12 15.92
C PRO A 127 10.04 -10.25 15.52
N VAL A 128 8.94 -9.91 14.86
CA VAL A 128 8.06 -10.90 14.27
C VAL A 128 8.69 -11.30 12.96
N ASP A 129 9.01 -12.59 12.79
CA ASP A 129 9.39 -13.16 11.50
C ASP A 129 8.27 -12.83 10.51
N THR A 130 8.50 -11.76 9.75
CA THR A 130 7.63 -11.36 8.68
C THR A 130 8.24 -12.00 7.46
N SER A 131 7.78 -13.22 7.15
CA SER A 131 8.02 -13.78 5.84
C SER A 131 7.51 -12.77 4.83
N CYS A 132 8.48 -12.28 4.06
CA CYS A 132 8.26 -11.87 2.70
C CYS A 132 8.19 -13.20 1.92
#